data_AF-A0A1J4KVW6-F1
#
_entry.id   AF-A0A1J4KVW6-F1
#
_cell.length_a   1.000
_cell.length_b   1.000
_cell.length_c   1.000
_cell.angle_alpha   90.00
_cell.angle_beta   90.00
_cell.angle_gamma   90.00
#
_symmetry.space_group_name_H-M   'P 1'
#
loop_
_entity.id
_entity.type
_entity.pdbx_description
1 polymer ?
#
loop_
_entity_poly.entity_id
_entity_poly.type
_entity_poly.pdbx_seq_one_letter_code
_entity_poly.pdbx_strand_id
1 'polypeptide(L)'
;MYEKSLVDDIAYQNIVSSLNYQEEFTQICVFAEKIEKEKSISCIFMLSESSFTVFTQKAILKFYSISETRSCFEITRVYSEKDDEFVLFFQNNFSLKFFTSQTKHILEIIVQHVHNILADTEMPEVDLESFDYTILRHSGYSSLMRFRARVFNENFVINNRINDIYMQFLDSKKNLLDLRIFPDVQHVTQLLLDSVNCEPMIDSIQIPNSFSCWSELSYFFKRNTTIKSLIVSQPPDHLFPFFVQSLRNNPLNKLKQIIFVKTRFDEEQIRQLIEFLKRSKIERLGLRESINHHNSALFMNTLSEEIHATNIKSLDFDNTKSGLNLRQLFIGGSRGIEELSVQNCKIQLAEIFEFLDESSIIKKVDMSGNRCEHLIDDKIQISESLEKIKVANILFGEDNFNRLMKVLCKFKGNVNLSRSILDRERWEHLFTSLHQSENCQISVIHWDDNPISLKFLDFLDSCVNLKKLSLSGCFGSDDLIFNDVVEFLK
;
A
#
# COMPACT_ATOMS: atom_id res chain seq x y z
N MET A 1 25.93 -4.09 9.23
CA MET A 1 27.39 -4.16 9.38
C MET A 1 27.62 -5.32 10.34
N TYR A 2 27.91 -6.52 9.82
CA TYR A 2 27.94 -7.75 10.60
C TYR A 2 29.34 -8.06 11.10
N GLU A 3 29.42 -8.67 12.28
CA GLU A 3 30.64 -8.86 13.04
C GLU A 3 31.60 -9.86 12.39
N LYS A 4 32.90 -9.61 12.58
CA LYS A 4 34.00 -10.41 12.01
C LYS A 4 33.89 -11.85 12.50
N SER A 5 34.16 -12.81 11.61
CA SER A 5 34.35 -14.23 11.91
C SER A 5 35.15 -14.42 13.21
N LEU A 6 34.60 -15.19 14.15
CA LEU A 6 35.28 -15.64 15.37
C LEU A 6 36.06 -16.95 15.15
N VAL A 7 36.13 -17.38 13.89
CA VAL A 7 36.91 -18.51 13.38
C VAL A 7 38.15 -17.95 12.67
N ASP A 8 39.26 -18.70 12.70
CA ASP A 8 40.46 -18.39 11.91
C ASP A 8 40.09 -18.15 10.43
N ASP A 9 40.61 -17.08 9.83
CA ASP A 9 40.34 -16.67 8.44
C ASP A 9 40.52 -17.84 7.46
N ILE A 10 41.49 -18.73 7.67
CA ILE A 10 41.73 -19.90 6.80
C ILE A 10 40.55 -20.88 6.88
N ALA A 11 40.08 -21.19 8.09
CA ALA A 11 38.96 -22.10 8.28
C ALA A 11 37.65 -21.48 7.75
N TYR A 12 37.45 -20.17 7.93
CA TYR A 12 36.33 -19.45 7.35
C TYR A 12 36.36 -19.48 5.81
N GLN A 13 37.50 -19.19 5.18
CA GLN A 13 37.63 -19.24 3.71
C GLN A 13 37.43 -20.66 3.15
N ASN A 14 37.89 -21.69 3.86
CA ASN A 14 37.63 -23.09 3.47
C ASN A 14 36.14 -23.43 3.54
N ILE A 15 35.41 -22.91 4.53
CA ILE A 15 33.96 -23.08 4.62
C ILE A 15 33.26 -22.34 3.49
N VAL A 16 33.51 -21.04 3.33
CA VAL A 16 32.84 -20.20 2.32
C VAL A 16 33.08 -20.72 0.90
N SER A 17 34.29 -21.20 0.59
CA SER A 17 34.58 -21.80 -0.71
C SER A 17 33.89 -23.14 -0.93
N SER A 18 33.71 -23.96 0.12
CA SER A 18 32.99 -25.25 0.03
C SER A 18 31.48 -25.11 -0.19
N LEU A 19 30.96 -23.95 0.17
CA LEU A 19 29.56 -23.67 0.32
C LEU A 19 28.89 -23.32 -1.02
N ASN A 20 29.65 -22.87 -2.03
CA ASN A 20 29.11 -22.37 -3.31
C ASN A 20 28.05 -21.25 -3.12
N TYR A 21 27.97 -20.68 -1.91
CA TYR A 21 27.03 -19.65 -1.49
C TYR A 21 27.59 -18.27 -1.86
N GLN A 22 27.73 -17.97 -3.16
CA GLN A 22 28.41 -16.74 -3.55
C GLN A 22 27.69 -15.44 -3.12
N GLU A 23 26.47 -15.52 -2.57
CA GLU A 23 25.67 -14.32 -2.26
C GLU A 23 24.91 -14.34 -0.92
N GLU A 24 24.91 -15.45 -0.18
CA GLU A 24 24.22 -15.50 1.12
C GLU A 24 25.13 -14.93 2.22
N PHE A 25 24.59 -14.02 3.03
CA PHE A 25 25.36 -13.46 4.14
C PHE A 25 25.43 -14.40 5.35
N THR A 26 26.63 -14.63 5.85
CA THR A 26 26.84 -15.26 7.15
C THR A 26 26.60 -14.25 8.28
N GLN A 27 25.68 -14.59 9.19
CA GLN A 27 25.39 -13.80 10.39
C GLN A 27 26.39 -14.06 11.50
N ILE A 28 26.75 -15.34 11.71
CA ILE A 28 27.77 -15.77 12.67
C ILE A 28 28.42 -17.08 12.22
N CYS A 29 29.71 -17.21 12.52
CA CYS A 29 30.49 -18.43 12.33
C CYS A 29 31.45 -18.59 13.52
N VAL A 30 31.29 -19.66 14.30
CA VAL A 30 32.00 -19.88 15.58
C VAL A 30 32.42 -21.33 15.74
N PHE A 31 33.53 -21.55 16.44
CA PHE A 31 33.86 -22.87 16.98
C PHE A 31 32.94 -23.22 18.15
N ALA A 32 32.47 -24.46 18.17
CA ALA A 32 31.62 -24.99 19.23
C ALA A 32 31.87 -26.49 19.42
N GLU A 33 31.35 -27.03 20.51
CA GLU A 33 31.30 -28.46 20.79
C GLU A 33 29.88 -28.97 20.64
N LYS A 34 29.58 -29.71 19.57
CA LYS A 34 28.28 -30.35 19.38
C LYS A 34 28.21 -31.61 20.24
N ILE A 35 27.12 -31.77 21.00
CA ILE A 35 26.89 -33.00 21.76
C ILE A 35 26.08 -33.99 20.93
N GLU A 36 26.61 -35.19 20.77
CA GLU A 36 25.91 -36.29 20.12
C GLU A 36 26.11 -37.58 20.95
N LYS A 37 25.00 -38.14 21.46
CA LYS A 37 25.01 -39.36 22.29
C LYS A 37 26.06 -39.30 23.42
N GLU A 38 26.03 -38.20 24.19
CA GLU A 38 26.94 -37.92 25.31
C GLU A 38 28.42 -37.68 24.93
N LYS A 39 28.76 -37.68 23.64
CA LYS A 39 30.10 -37.30 23.17
C LYS A 39 30.12 -35.87 22.67
N SER A 40 31.15 -35.12 23.08
CA SER A 40 31.45 -33.81 22.51
C SER A 40 32.25 -33.98 21.21
N ILE A 41 31.82 -33.29 20.16
CA ILE A 41 32.47 -33.26 18.86
C ILE A 41 32.78 -31.81 18.52
N SER A 42 34.07 -31.50 18.35
CA SER A 42 34.48 -30.17 17.89
C SER A 42 33.94 -29.91 16.48
N CYS A 43 33.24 -28.79 16.34
CA CYS A 43 32.59 -28.38 15.10
C CYS A 43 32.68 -26.87 14.89
N ILE A 44 32.30 -26.42 13.69
CA ILE A 44 32.01 -25.02 13.41
C ILE A 44 30.49 -24.89 13.25
N PHE A 45 29.89 -24.01 14.03
CA PHE A 45 28.49 -23.63 13.91
C PHE A 45 28.40 -22.34 13.09
N MET A 46 27.50 -22.33 12.11
CA MET A 46 27.29 -21.20 11.23
C MET A 46 25.79 -20.89 11.14
N LEU A 47 25.42 -19.62 11.28
CA LEU A 47 24.11 -19.09 10.93
C LEU A 47 24.28 -18.22 9.67
N SER A 48 23.56 -18.58 8.62
CA SER A 48 23.41 -17.79 7.40
C SER A 48 22.10 -17.00 7.40
N GLU A 49 21.73 -16.34 6.30
CA GLU A 49 20.44 -15.64 6.20
C GLU A 49 19.25 -16.61 6.33
N SER A 50 19.37 -17.84 5.83
CA SER A 50 18.28 -18.83 5.76
C SER A 50 18.51 -20.11 6.55
N SER A 51 19.72 -20.38 7.07
CA SER A 51 20.02 -21.69 7.65
C SER A 51 20.98 -21.70 8.84
N PHE A 52 20.84 -22.74 9.65
CA PHE A 52 21.82 -23.19 10.63
C PHE A 52 22.61 -24.35 10.04
N THR A 53 23.92 -24.20 9.91
CA THR A 53 24.81 -25.22 9.34
C THR A 53 25.90 -25.60 10.32
N VAL A 54 26.16 -26.91 10.46
CA VAL A 54 27.21 -27.45 11.32
C VAL A 54 28.26 -28.15 10.48
N PHE A 55 29.52 -27.76 10.63
CA PHE A 55 30.65 -28.39 9.98
C PHE A 55 31.48 -29.21 10.97
N THR A 56 31.80 -30.45 10.62
CA THR A 56 32.70 -31.29 11.41
C THR A 56 34.01 -31.52 10.66
N GLN A 57 35.11 -31.61 11.40
CA GLN A 57 36.42 -31.86 10.81
C GLN A 57 36.59 -33.35 10.48
N LYS A 58 36.94 -33.67 9.23
CA LYS A 58 37.30 -35.05 8.85
C LYS A 58 38.74 -35.34 9.32
N ALA A 59 38.89 -36.37 10.15
CA ALA A 59 40.13 -36.70 10.87
C ALA A 59 41.39 -36.81 9.97
N ILE A 60 41.25 -37.24 8.72
CA ILE A 60 42.38 -37.54 7.83
C ILE A 60 42.82 -36.30 7.03
N LEU A 61 41.88 -35.44 6.63
CA LEU A 61 42.17 -34.40 5.62
C LEU A 61 42.22 -32.99 6.20
N LYS A 62 41.92 -32.81 7.50
CA LYS A 62 41.77 -31.50 8.16
C LYS A 62 40.76 -30.55 7.48
N PHE A 63 39.99 -31.02 6.50
CA PHE A 63 38.89 -30.27 5.91
C PHE A 63 37.62 -30.41 6.74
N TYR A 64 36.86 -29.32 6.76
CA TYR A 64 35.52 -29.26 7.31
C TYR A 64 34.52 -29.74 6.25
N SER A 65 33.54 -30.53 6.67
CA SER A 65 32.41 -30.92 5.82
C SER A 65 31.10 -30.62 6.52
N ILE A 66 30.09 -30.25 5.76
CA ILE A 66 28.72 -30.09 6.25
C ILE A 66 28.27 -31.42 6.86
N SER A 67 27.97 -31.38 8.14
CA SER A 67 27.39 -32.51 8.88
C SER A 67 25.89 -32.38 9.00
N GLU A 68 25.38 -31.15 9.07
CA GLU A 68 23.96 -30.86 9.22
C GLU A 68 23.63 -29.46 8.70
N THR A 69 22.45 -29.32 8.08
CA THR A 69 21.87 -28.02 7.70
C THR A 69 20.37 -28.04 8.03
N ARG A 70 19.89 -26.99 8.69
CA ARG A 70 18.47 -26.79 9.02
C ARG A 70 18.03 -25.39 8.65
N SER A 71 16.79 -25.25 8.21
CA SER A 71 16.24 -23.94 7.85
C SER A 71 15.99 -23.10 9.09
N CYS A 72 16.19 -21.78 8.99
CA CYS A 72 15.71 -20.85 10.01
C CYS A 72 14.18 -20.87 10.15
N PHE A 73 13.44 -21.29 9.11
CA PHE A 73 11.98 -21.40 9.15
C PHE A 73 11.49 -22.72 9.81
N GLU A 74 12.41 -23.64 10.15
CA GLU A 74 12.09 -24.89 10.83
C GLU A 74 12.30 -24.82 12.35
N ILE A 75 12.87 -23.72 12.86
CA ILE A 75 13.15 -23.56 14.29
C ILE A 75 11.85 -23.45 15.09
N THR A 76 11.77 -24.17 16.19
CA THR A 76 10.58 -24.21 17.06
C THR A 76 10.88 -23.71 18.47
N ARG A 77 12.11 -23.89 18.96
CA ARG A 77 12.53 -23.38 20.28
C ARG A 77 14.02 -23.08 20.32
N VAL A 78 14.39 -22.00 21.01
CA VAL A 78 15.75 -21.63 21.39
C VAL A 78 15.85 -21.73 22.91
N TYR A 79 16.78 -22.53 23.42
CA TYR A 79 16.89 -22.83 24.85
C TYR A 79 18.33 -22.70 25.36
N SER A 80 18.49 -22.20 26.58
CA SER A 80 19.76 -22.18 27.32
C SER A 80 19.51 -22.17 28.83
N GLU A 81 20.04 -23.17 29.51
CA GLU A 81 20.00 -23.29 30.98
C GLU A 81 21.32 -22.90 31.64
N LYS A 82 22.43 -22.94 30.87
CA LYS A 82 23.78 -22.68 31.36
C LYS A 82 24.46 -21.65 30.48
N ASP A 83 25.31 -20.85 31.08
CA ASP A 83 26.04 -19.77 30.41
C ASP A 83 26.90 -20.23 29.22
N ASP A 84 27.26 -21.50 29.16
CA ASP A 84 28.11 -22.09 28.13
C ASP A 84 27.38 -23.08 27.22
N GLU A 85 26.05 -23.22 27.33
CA GLU A 85 25.27 -24.22 26.63
C GLU A 85 24.05 -23.62 25.92
N PHE A 86 23.81 -23.99 24.67
CA PHE A 86 22.53 -23.72 24.03
C PHE A 86 22.00 -24.90 23.21
N VAL A 87 20.68 -24.96 23.08
CA VAL A 87 19.96 -25.97 22.31
C VAL A 87 18.99 -25.29 21.33
N LEU A 88 19.07 -25.69 20.07
CA LEU A 88 18.13 -25.30 19.03
C LEU A 88 17.23 -26.48 18.73
N PHE A 89 15.91 -26.31 18.88
CA PHE A 89 14.91 -27.29 18.51
C PHE A 89 14.28 -26.91 17.17
N PHE A 90 14.03 -27.94 16.36
CA PHE A 90 13.44 -27.82 15.05
C PHE A 90 12.18 -28.67 14.95
N GLN A 91 11.47 -28.56 13.84
CA GLN A 91 10.38 -29.46 13.49
C GLN A 91 10.82 -30.94 13.55
N ASN A 92 9.85 -31.85 13.72
CA ASN A 92 10.07 -33.29 13.86
C ASN A 92 10.91 -33.71 15.08
N ASN A 93 10.88 -32.91 16.16
CA ASN A 93 11.61 -33.16 17.40
C ASN A 93 13.14 -33.28 17.22
N PHE A 94 13.68 -32.69 16.15
CA PHE A 94 15.12 -32.63 15.93
C PHE A 94 15.73 -31.53 16.81
N SER A 95 16.93 -31.76 17.37
CA SER A 95 17.63 -30.75 18.16
C SER A 95 19.13 -30.75 17.92
N LEU A 96 19.74 -29.58 18.06
CA LEU A 96 21.18 -29.37 18.04
C LEU A 96 21.60 -28.74 19.36
N LYS A 97 22.49 -29.43 20.10
CA LYS A 97 23.02 -28.99 21.39
C LYS A 97 24.50 -28.66 21.26
N PHE A 98 24.88 -27.48 21.72
CA PHE A 98 26.24 -26.94 21.61
C PHE A 98 26.76 -26.45 22.97
N PHE A 99 28.08 -26.60 23.18
CA PHE A 99 28.83 -25.91 24.22
C PHE A 99 29.80 -24.88 23.63
N THR A 100 29.83 -23.68 24.19
CA THR A 100 30.76 -22.60 23.83
C THR A 100 30.77 -21.49 24.89
N SER A 101 31.91 -20.87 25.12
CA SER A 101 32.03 -19.72 26.03
C SER A 101 31.35 -18.44 25.52
N GLN A 102 30.84 -18.44 24.29
CA GLN A 102 30.20 -17.30 23.66
C GLN A 102 28.68 -17.45 23.51
N THR A 103 28.07 -18.39 24.25
CA THR A 103 26.65 -18.75 24.13
C THR A 103 25.72 -17.54 24.17
N LYS A 104 25.89 -16.62 25.13
CA LYS A 104 25.06 -15.41 25.23
C LYS A 104 25.06 -14.58 23.95
N HIS A 105 26.25 -14.28 23.43
CA HIS A 105 26.40 -13.46 22.21
C HIS A 105 25.82 -14.17 20.97
N ILE A 106 26.05 -15.48 20.84
CA ILE A 106 25.48 -16.29 19.76
C ILE A 106 23.95 -16.26 19.82
N LEU A 107 23.37 -16.44 20.99
CA LEU A 107 21.92 -16.42 21.19
C LEU A 107 21.32 -15.05 20.88
N GLU A 108 21.97 -13.95 21.25
CA GLU A 108 21.56 -12.59 20.84
C GLU A 108 21.48 -12.46 19.33
N ILE A 109 22.49 -12.93 18.59
CA ILE A 109 22.48 -12.91 17.13
C ILE A 109 21.39 -13.82 16.55
N ILE A 110 21.24 -15.05 17.06
CA ILE A 110 20.21 -15.99 16.59
C ILE A 110 18.82 -15.40 16.80
N VAL A 111 18.49 -14.97 18.01
CA VAL A 111 17.15 -14.47 18.33
C VAL A 111 16.86 -13.19 17.55
N GLN A 112 17.83 -12.27 17.44
CA GLN A 112 17.65 -11.04 16.67
C GLN A 112 17.48 -11.30 15.17
N HIS A 113 18.24 -12.24 14.59
CA HIS A 113 18.11 -12.61 13.18
C HIS A 113 16.76 -13.27 12.90
N VAL A 114 16.39 -14.27 13.70
CA VAL A 114 15.11 -14.98 13.60
C VAL A 114 13.93 -14.00 13.74
N HIS A 115 14.00 -13.09 14.70
CA HIS A 115 13.02 -12.01 14.88
C HIS A 115 12.90 -11.08 13.65
N ASN A 116 13.98 -10.89 12.88
CA ASN A 116 13.92 -10.07 11.67
C ASN A 116 13.39 -10.81 10.44
N ILE A 117 13.44 -12.16 10.40
CA ILE A 117 13.06 -12.92 9.20
C ILE A 117 11.77 -13.72 9.36
N LEU A 118 11.32 -14.02 10.59
CA LEU A 118 10.11 -14.80 10.85
C LEU A 118 8.91 -13.89 11.09
N ALA A 119 7.73 -14.34 10.64
CA ALA A 119 6.48 -13.70 11.01
C ALA A 119 6.10 -14.06 12.45
N ASP A 120 5.24 -13.28 13.09
CA ASP A 120 4.78 -13.53 14.47
C ASP A 120 4.28 -14.97 14.69
N THR A 121 3.61 -15.54 13.69
CA THR A 121 3.07 -16.92 13.73
C THR A 121 4.12 -18.02 13.57
N GLU A 122 5.34 -17.65 13.20
CA GLU A 122 6.48 -18.55 12.97
C GLU A 122 7.56 -18.39 14.05
N MET A 123 7.45 -17.39 14.92
CA MET A 123 8.42 -17.12 15.98
C MET A 123 8.59 -18.35 16.90
N PRO A 124 9.84 -18.80 17.15
CA PRO A 124 10.08 -19.91 18.07
C PRO A 124 9.80 -19.49 19.52
N GLU A 125 9.59 -20.49 20.37
CA GLU A 125 9.68 -20.29 21.81
C GLU A 125 11.13 -19.92 22.18
N VAL A 126 11.31 -18.85 22.94
CA VAL A 126 12.63 -18.41 23.42
C VAL A 126 12.63 -18.58 24.93
N ASP A 127 13.46 -19.50 25.42
CA ASP A 127 13.55 -19.85 26.83
C ASP A 127 15.00 -19.69 27.30
N LEU A 128 15.30 -18.46 27.71
CA LEU A 128 16.63 -17.98 28.05
C LEU A 128 16.55 -17.21 29.37
N GLU A 129 17.09 -17.76 30.47
CA GLU A 129 16.94 -17.19 31.82
C GLU A 129 17.43 -15.74 31.95
N SER A 130 18.43 -15.35 31.15
CA SER A 130 19.13 -14.06 31.25
C SER A 130 19.01 -13.18 29.99
N PHE A 131 18.09 -13.50 29.08
CA PHE A 131 17.95 -12.76 27.82
C PHE A 131 17.14 -11.47 27.98
N ASP A 132 17.75 -10.35 27.61
CA ASP A 132 17.07 -9.06 27.60
C ASP A 132 16.27 -8.89 26.31
N TYR A 133 14.97 -9.21 26.34
CA TYR A 133 14.08 -9.01 25.19
C TYR A 133 13.95 -7.56 24.73
N THR A 134 14.33 -6.58 25.55
CA THR A 134 14.25 -5.16 25.16
C THR A 134 15.29 -4.77 24.10
N ILE A 135 16.29 -5.63 23.88
CA ILE A 135 17.28 -5.46 22.82
C ILE A 135 16.69 -5.80 21.45
N LEU A 136 15.62 -6.61 21.40
CA LEU A 136 15.01 -7.03 20.14
C LEU A 136 14.33 -5.85 19.46
N ARG A 137 14.86 -5.49 18.30
CA ARG A 137 14.28 -4.45 17.45
C ARG A 137 14.09 -5.01 16.06
N HIS A 138 12.90 -4.81 15.49
CA HIS A 138 12.71 -5.09 14.08
C HIS A 138 13.64 -4.18 13.27
N SER A 139 14.41 -4.79 12.38
CA SER A 139 15.17 -4.07 11.38
C SER A 139 14.20 -3.32 10.46
N GLY A 140 14.57 -2.10 10.04
CA GLY A 140 13.86 -1.43 8.93
C GLY A 140 14.00 -2.16 7.59
N TYR A 141 14.75 -3.26 7.57
CA TYR A 141 14.94 -4.14 6.42
C TYR A 141 14.41 -5.57 6.68
N SER A 142 13.59 -5.80 7.70
CA SER A 142 13.11 -7.15 8.06
C SER A 142 12.41 -7.84 6.88
N SER A 143 11.60 -7.13 6.10
CA SER A 143 10.99 -7.71 4.89
C SER A 143 12.01 -8.12 3.84
N LEU A 144 13.03 -7.30 3.56
CA LEU A 144 14.11 -7.68 2.65
C LEU A 144 14.91 -8.88 3.18
N MET A 145 15.22 -8.90 4.47
CA MET A 145 15.92 -10.03 5.10
C MET A 145 15.09 -11.32 4.97
N ARG A 146 13.79 -11.27 5.25
CA ARG A 146 12.86 -12.39 5.05
C ARG A 146 12.82 -12.84 3.58
N PHE A 147 12.68 -11.90 2.65
CA PHE A 147 12.66 -12.21 1.22
C PHE A 147 13.90 -13.00 0.81
N ARG A 148 15.09 -12.52 1.18
CA ARG A 148 16.36 -13.19 0.88
C ARG A 148 16.47 -14.55 1.56
N ALA A 149 16.12 -14.63 2.84
CA ALA A 149 16.12 -15.88 3.57
C ALA A 149 15.21 -16.94 2.89
N ARG A 150 14.03 -16.55 2.40
CA ARG A 150 13.13 -17.44 1.65
C ARG A 150 13.71 -17.86 0.31
N VAL A 151 14.27 -16.92 -0.44
CA VAL A 151 14.95 -17.18 -1.73
C VAL A 151 16.02 -18.25 -1.57
N PHE A 152 16.93 -18.08 -0.60
CA PHE A 152 18.02 -19.04 -0.37
C PHE A 152 17.48 -20.37 0.16
N ASN A 153 16.49 -20.36 1.04
CA ASN A 153 15.84 -21.58 1.54
C ASN A 153 15.20 -22.43 0.42
N GLU A 154 14.66 -21.78 -0.62
CA GLU A 154 14.07 -22.44 -1.78
C GLU A 154 15.09 -22.75 -2.89
N ASN A 155 16.38 -22.47 -2.68
CA ASN A 155 17.45 -22.58 -3.67
C ASN A 155 17.16 -21.80 -4.96
N PHE A 156 16.46 -20.67 -4.84
CA PHE A 156 16.13 -19.82 -5.97
C PHE A 156 17.31 -18.89 -6.29
N VAL A 157 17.64 -18.74 -7.57
CA VAL A 157 18.66 -17.78 -8.00
C VAL A 157 17.99 -16.45 -8.30
N ILE A 158 18.24 -15.43 -7.48
CA ILE A 158 17.70 -14.09 -7.71
C ILE A 158 18.67 -13.20 -8.48
N ASN A 159 18.10 -12.33 -9.29
CA ASN A 159 18.83 -11.20 -9.83
C ASN A 159 19.12 -10.21 -8.69
N ASN A 160 20.40 -9.89 -8.42
CA ASN A 160 20.81 -8.92 -7.41
C ASN A 160 20.07 -7.56 -7.52
N ARG A 161 19.64 -7.19 -8.73
CA ARG A 161 18.84 -5.99 -8.97
C ARG A 161 17.51 -5.99 -8.19
N ILE A 162 16.92 -7.15 -7.91
CA ILE A 162 15.69 -7.25 -7.09
C ILE A 162 15.99 -6.76 -5.67
N ASN A 163 17.13 -7.15 -5.08
CA ASN A 163 17.55 -6.71 -3.75
C ASN A 163 17.76 -5.20 -3.71
N ASP A 164 18.45 -4.64 -4.71
CA ASP A 164 18.70 -3.20 -4.80
C ASP A 164 17.40 -2.40 -4.87
N ILE A 165 16.46 -2.86 -5.70
CA ILE A 165 15.15 -2.21 -5.87
C ILE A 165 14.33 -2.32 -4.58
N TYR A 166 14.35 -3.46 -3.90
CA TYR A 166 13.64 -3.63 -2.64
C TYR A 166 14.24 -2.74 -1.54
N MET A 167 15.58 -2.68 -1.44
CA MET A 167 16.26 -1.82 -0.49
C MET A 167 15.92 -0.34 -0.72
N GLN A 168 15.97 0.14 -1.97
CA GLN A 168 15.56 1.50 -2.33
C GLN A 168 14.10 1.79 -1.99
N PHE A 169 13.21 0.81 -2.14
CA PHE A 169 11.82 0.94 -1.74
C PHE A 169 11.71 1.15 -0.22
N LEU A 170 12.39 0.34 0.59
CA LEU A 170 12.35 0.44 2.05
C LEU A 170 12.95 1.76 2.54
N ASP A 171 14.05 2.20 1.94
CA ASP A 171 14.68 3.50 2.24
C ASP A 171 13.74 4.68 1.94
N SER A 172 12.85 4.54 0.95
CA SER A 172 11.87 5.57 0.60
C SER A 172 10.72 5.72 1.62
N LYS A 173 10.59 4.77 2.56
CA LYS A 173 9.54 4.73 3.60
C LYS A 173 8.11 4.85 3.04
N LYS A 174 7.91 4.43 1.80
CA LYS A 174 6.58 4.38 1.18
C LYS A 174 5.80 3.19 1.74
N ASN A 175 4.50 3.37 1.88
CA ASN A 175 3.58 2.31 2.33
C ASN A 175 3.02 1.44 1.20
N LEU A 176 3.17 1.88 -0.06
CA LEU A 176 2.73 1.17 -1.26
C LEU A 176 3.88 0.41 -1.91
N LEU A 177 3.90 -0.91 -1.73
CA LEU A 177 4.80 -1.79 -2.46
C LEU A 177 4.25 -2.02 -3.88
N ASP A 178 4.87 -1.39 -4.87
CA ASP A 178 4.52 -1.58 -6.28
C ASP A 178 5.32 -2.72 -6.89
N LEU A 179 4.72 -3.89 -7.09
CA LEU A 179 5.40 -5.06 -7.62
C LEU A 179 5.85 -4.89 -9.08
N ARG A 180 5.34 -3.88 -9.81
CA ARG A 180 5.74 -3.62 -11.22
C ARG A 180 7.19 -3.17 -11.36
N ILE A 181 7.81 -2.67 -10.30
CA ILE A 181 9.20 -2.18 -10.35
C ILE A 181 10.22 -3.31 -10.36
N PHE A 182 9.82 -4.54 -9.97
CA PHE A 182 10.74 -5.67 -9.87
C PHE A 182 10.88 -6.41 -11.21
N PRO A 183 12.11 -6.72 -11.65
CA PRO A 183 12.31 -7.58 -12.82
C PRO A 183 11.85 -9.00 -12.53
N ASP A 184 11.33 -9.68 -13.56
CA ASP A 184 10.92 -11.09 -13.52
C ASP A 184 9.96 -11.43 -12.35
N VAL A 185 9.16 -10.44 -11.95
CA VAL A 185 8.36 -10.48 -10.72
C VAL A 185 7.40 -11.68 -10.65
N GLN A 186 6.95 -12.21 -11.78
CA GLN A 186 6.13 -13.42 -11.86
C GLN A 186 6.74 -14.64 -11.15
N HIS A 187 8.07 -14.74 -11.08
CA HIS A 187 8.75 -15.88 -10.44
C HIS A 187 9.00 -15.67 -8.95
N VAL A 188 8.95 -14.43 -8.47
CA VAL A 188 9.27 -14.07 -7.08
C VAL A 188 8.07 -13.47 -6.34
N THR A 189 6.91 -13.37 -6.96
CA THR A 189 5.72 -12.71 -6.37
C THR A 189 5.32 -13.34 -5.05
N GLN A 190 5.29 -14.67 -4.96
CA GLN A 190 4.94 -15.34 -3.71
C GLN A 190 5.93 -15.01 -2.58
N LEU A 191 7.23 -14.96 -2.88
CA LEU A 191 8.29 -14.64 -1.93
C LEU A 191 8.22 -13.17 -1.49
N LEU A 192 7.96 -12.25 -2.44
CA LEU A 192 7.76 -10.84 -2.14
C LEU A 192 6.53 -10.65 -1.25
N LEU A 193 5.40 -11.27 -1.57
CA LEU A 193 4.19 -11.20 -0.75
C LEU A 193 4.43 -11.78 0.65
N ASP A 194 5.05 -12.95 0.78
CA ASP A 194 5.38 -13.55 2.09
C ASP A 194 6.28 -12.63 2.93
N SER A 195 7.22 -11.93 2.29
CA SER A 195 8.15 -11.03 2.96
C SER A 195 7.49 -9.81 3.62
N VAL A 196 6.36 -9.35 3.07
CA VAL A 196 5.61 -8.19 3.58
C VAL A 196 5.01 -8.45 4.96
N ASN A 197 4.83 -9.71 5.36
CA ASN A 197 4.29 -10.04 6.69
C ASN A 197 5.20 -9.58 7.85
N CYS A 198 6.48 -9.29 7.58
CA CYS A 198 7.44 -8.80 8.58
C CYS A 198 7.68 -7.28 8.51
N GLU A 199 6.92 -6.54 7.69
CA GLU A 199 7.06 -5.08 7.57
C GLU A 199 5.72 -4.36 7.75
N PRO A 200 5.42 -3.87 8.97
CA PRO A 200 4.15 -3.22 9.27
C PRO A 200 3.97 -1.86 8.58
N MET A 201 5.04 -1.23 8.06
CA MET A 201 4.92 0.03 7.31
C MET A 201 4.27 -0.15 5.93
N ILE A 202 4.36 -1.35 5.34
CA ILE A 202 3.71 -1.66 4.07
C ILE A 202 2.26 -2.04 4.37
N ASP A 203 1.32 -1.16 4.01
CA ASP A 203 -0.12 -1.42 4.17
C ASP A 203 -0.86 -1.47 2.83
N SER A 204 -0.14 -1.29 1.72
CA SER A 204 -0.71 -1.25 0.38
C SER A 204 0.17 -2.02 -0.60
N ILE A 205 -0.43 -2.82 -1.48
CA ILE A 205 0.28 -3.57 -2.52
C ILE A 205 -0.32 -3.25 -3.88
N GLN A 206 0.53 -3.06 -4.89
CA GLN A 206 0.13 -2.98 -6.29
C GLN A 206 0.71 -4.12 -7.11
N ILE A 207 -0.15 -4.84 -7.82
CA ILE A 207 0.16 -6.02 -8.61
C ILE A 207 0.24 -5.66 -10.11
N PRO A 208 1.24 -6.17 -10.86
CA PRO A 208 1.36 -6.01 -12.31
C PRO A 208 0.26 -6.74 -13.10
N ASN A 209 0.05 -6.34 -14.36
CA ASN A 209 -0.88 -7.01 -15.28
C ASN A 209 -0.22 -8.12 -16.13
N SER A 210 1.03 -8.49 -15.87
CA SER A 210 1.81 -9.37 -16.77
C SER A 210 1.53 -10.87 -16.60
N PHE A 211 0.89 -11.29 -15.51
CA PHE A 211 0.52 -12.67 -15.19
C PHE A 211 -0.72 -12.67 -14.28
N SER A 212 -1.34 -13.82 -14.00
CA SER A 212 -2.36 -13.93 -12.93
C SER A 212 -1.69 -14.29 -11.61
N CYS A 213 -2.09 -13.68 -10.51
CA CYS A 213 -1.52 -13.94 -9.17
C CYS A 213 -2.59 -14.23 -8.10
N TRP A 214 -3.81 -14.57 -8.51
CA TRP A 214 -4.91 -14.80 -7.57
C TRP A 214 -4.66 -15.98 -6.62
N SER A 215 -3.89 -16.99 -7.04
CA SER A 215 -3.41 -18.09 -6.19
C SER A 215 -2.50 -17.59 -5.06
N GLU A 216 -1.51 -16.77 -5.41
CA GLU A 216 -0.51 -16.20 -4.52
C GLU A 216 -1.17 -15.22 -3.55
N LEU A 217 -2.06 -14.36 -4.05
CA LEU A 217 -2.88 -13.48 -3.23
C LEU A 217 -3.78 -14.27 -2.28
N SER A 218 -4.40 -15.36 -2.73
CA SER A 218 -5.21 -16.23 -1.88
C SER A 218 -4.37 -16.81 -0.73
N TYR A 219 -3.18 -17.36 -1.04
CA TYR A 219 -2.27 -17.89 -0.02
C TYR A 219 -1.83 -16.80 0.97
N PHE A 220 -1.44 -15.64 0.47
CA PHE A 220 -0.99 -14.51 1.27
C PHE A 220 -2.08 -13.98 2.19
N PHE A 221 -3.26 -13.66 1.66
CA PHE A 221 -4.36 -13.07 2.45
C PHE A 221 -5.03 -14.06 3.40
N LYS A 222 -4.78 -15.37 3.26
CA LYS A 222 -5.18 -16.37 4.27
C LYS A 222 -4.52 -16.12 5.64
N ARG A 223 -3.35 -15.46 5.67
CA ARG A 223 -2.58 -15.22 6.89
C ARG A 223 -2.25 -13.75 7.14
N ASN A 224 -2.32 -12.89 6.11
CA ASN A 224 -1.92 -11.50 6.26
C ASN A 224 -2.81 -10.72 7.25
N THR A 225 -2.18 -9.87 8.06
CA THR A 225 -2.84 -9.06 9.10
C THR A 225 -2.50 -7.57 9.00
N THR A 226 -1.79 -7.15 7.95
CA THR A 226 -1.21 -5.79 7.83
C THR A 226 -1.78 -5.01 6.65
N ILE A 227 -2.02 -5.66 5.51
CA ILE A 227 -2.41 -5.00 4.27
C ILE A 227 -3.86 -4.52 4.33
N LYS A 228 -4.03 -3.23 4.01
CA LYS A 228 -5.30 -2.51 3.98
C LYS A 228 -5.80 -2.23 2.57
N SER A 229 -4.89 -2.09 1.60
CA SER A 229 -5.23 -1.78 0.21
C SER A 229 -4.55 -2.71 -0.77
N LEU A 230 -5.33 -3.20 -1.73
CA LEU A 230 -4.85 -4.00 -2.86
C LEU A 230 -5.19 -3.28 -4.17
N ILE A 231 -4.19 -3.03 -5.00
CA ILE A 231 -4.34 -2.48 -6.35
C ILE A 231 -3.96 -3.56 -7.35
N VAL A 232 -4.88 -3.96 -8.21
CA VAL A 232 -4.67 -5.01 -9.20
C VAL A 232 -5.02 -4.49 -10.58
N SER A 233 -4.32 -4.99 -11.61
CA SER A 233 -4.70 -4.75 -13.01
C SER A 233 -5.27 -5.98 -13.70
N GLN A 234 -5.28 -7.12 -13.01
CA GLN A 234 -5.74 -8.40 -13.51
C GLN A 234 -7.25 -8.55 -13.29
N PRO A 235 -8.01 -9.09 -14.26
CA PRO A 235 -9.40 -9.46 -14.05
C PRO A 235 -9.54 -10.65 -13.11
N PRO A 236 -10.66 -10.74 -12.36
CA PRO A 236 -11.03 -11.98 -11.69
C PRO A 236 -11.02 -13.15 -12.69
N ASP A 237 -10.33 -14.22 -12.35
CA ASP A 237 -10.36 -15.47 -13.10
C ASP A 237 -10.97 -16.59 -12.23
N HIS A 238 -10.87 -17.84 -12.70
CA HIS A 238 -11.36 -19.01 -11.98
C HIS A 238 -10.70 -19.21 -10.59
N LEU A 239 -9.60 -18.53 -10.27
CA LEU A 239 -8.94 -18.58 -8.97
C LEU A 239 -9.39 -17.47 -8.01
N PHE A 240 -10.04 -16.41 -8.50
CA PHE A 240 -10.57 -15.33 -7.68
C PHE A 240 -11.49 -15.81 -6.54
N PRO A 241 -12.38 -16.81 -6.72
CA PRO A 241 -13.17 -17.35 -5.63
C PRO A 241 -12.35 -17.89 -4.45
N PHE A 242 -11.15 -18.45 -4.69
CA PHE A 242 -10.26 -18.89 -3.60
C PHE A 242 -9.72 -17.70 -2.81
N PHE A 243 -9.37 -16.61 -3.50
CA PHE A 243 -8.96 -15.37 -2.83
C PHE A 243 -10.08 -14.82 -1.93
N VAL A 244 -11.32 -14.80 -2.41
CA VAL A 244 -12.50 -14.41 -1.60
C VAL A 244 -12.64 -15.31 -0.36
N GLN A 245 -12.49 -16.63 -0.53
CA GLN A 245 -12.60 -17.56 0.59
C GLN A 245 -11.47 -17.38 1.61
N SER A 246 -10.25 -17.10 1.16
CA SER A 246 -9.10 -16.85 2.03
C SER A 246 -9.28 -15.60 2.88
N LEU A 247 -9.82 -14.51 2.30
CA LEU A 247 -10.17 -13.31 3.06
C LEU A 247 -11.23 -13.57 4.14
N ARG A 248 -12.23 -14.41 3.83
CA ARG A 248 -13.30 -14.77 4.78
C ARG A 248 -12.80 -15.63 5.93
N ASN A 249 -11.90 -16.56 5.63
CA ASN A 249 -11.33 -17.47 6.60
C ASN A 249 -10.29 -16.80 7.52
N ASN A 250 -9.85 -15.59 7.17
CA ASN A 250 -8.92 -14.80 7.97
C ASN A 250 -9.66 -13.69 8.74
N PRO A 251 -10.05 -13.90 10.01
CA PRO A 251 -10.76 -12.89 10.80
C PRO A 251 -9.90 -11.65 11.10
N LEU A 252 -8.57 -11.78 11.03
CA LEU A 252 -7.58 -10.74 11.30
C LEU A 252 -7.21 -9.93 10.04
N ASN A 253 -7.72 -10.30 8.87
CA ASN A 253 -7.50 -9.57 7.63
C ASN A 253 -7.92 -8.10 7.78
N LYS A 254 -7.04 -7.18 7.38
CA LYS A 254 -7.25 -5.73 7.40
C LYS A 254 -7.58 -5.12 6.05
N LEU A 255 -7.74 -5.93 4.99
CA LEU A 255 -8.07 -5.41 3.66
C LEU A 255 -9.42 -4.67 3.69
N LYS A 256 -9.36 -3.36 3.43
CA LYS A 256 -10.50 -2.44 3.37
C LYS A 256 -10.70 -1.81 1.99
N GLN A 257 -9.67 -1.86 1.15
CA GLN A 257 -9.69 -1.22 -0.15
C GLN A 257 -9.22 -2.20 -1.23
N ILE A 258 -9.97 -2.27 -2.33
CA ILE A 258 -9.54 -2.93 -3.55
C ILE A 258 -9.73 -1.99 -4.74
N ILE A 259 -8.70 -1.84 -5.57
CA ILE A 259 -8.74 -1.01 -6.77
C ILE A 259 -8.33 -1.86 -7.96
N PHE A 260 -9.24 -2.02 -8.90
CA PHE A 260 -8.99 -2.62 -10.20
C PHE A 260 -8.65 -1.53 -11.21
N VAL A 261 -7.54 -1.70 -11.92
CA VAL A 261 -7.01 -0.73 -12.88
C VAL A 261 -6.88 -1.36 -14.25
N LYS A 262 -7.62 -0.84 -15.24
CA LYS A 262 -7.63 -1.35 -16.63
C LYS A 262 -8.07 -2.81 -16.74
N THR A 263 -8.87 -3.26 -15.78
CA THR A 263 -9.34 -4.62 -15.65
C THR A 263 -10.67 -4.74 -16.37
N ARG A 264 -10.70 -5.14 -17.63
CA ARG A 264 -11.96 -5.20 -18.41
C ARG A 264 -12.87 -6.32 -17.89
N PHE A 265 -13.86 -5.97 -17.08
CA PHE A 265 -14.81 -6.94 -16.53
C PHE A 265 -15.83 -7.41 -17.58
N ASP A 266 -16.08 -8.72 -17.65
CA ASP A 266 -17.26 -9.31 -18.27
C ASP A 266 -18.45 -9.40 -17.29
N GLU A 267 -19.60 -9.85 -17.78
CA GLU A 267 -20.83 -9.97 -16.97
C GLU A 267 -20.69 -10.95 -15.80
N GLU A 268 -20.01 -12.08 -16.01
CA GLU A 268 -19.84 -13.09 -14.96
C GLU A 268 -18.89 -12.59 -13.87
N GLN A 269 -17.79 -11.94 -14.26
CA GLN A 269 -16.85 -11.30 -13.35
C GLN A 269 -17.50 -10.16 -12.55
N ILE A 270 -18.45 -9.41 -13.14
CA ILE A 270 -19.24 -8.41 -12.41
C ILE A 270 -20.05 -9.08 -11.29
N ARG A 271 -20.76 -10.17 -11.59
CA ARG A 271 -21.54 -10.89 -10.57
C ARG A 271 -20.65 -11.43 -9.46
N GLN A 272 -19.49 -11.99 -9.80
CA GLN A 272 -18.51 -12.46 -8.82
C GLN A 272 -17.97 -11.32 -7.96
N LEU A 273 -17.68 -10.16 -8.55
CA LEU A 273 -17.25 -8.98 -7.81
C LEU A 273 -18.33 -8.51 -6.84
N ILE A 274 -19.59 -8.42 -7.26
CA ILE A 274 -20.69 -7.99 -6.38
C ILE A 274 -20.90 -8.98 -5.24
N GLU A 275 -20.89 -10.29 -5.50
CA GLU A 275 -20.97 -11.30 -4.45
C GLU A 275 -19.78 -11.20 -3.48
N PHE A 276 -18.57 -10.94 -3.99
CA PHE A 276 -17.41 -10.66 -3.14
C PHE A 276 -17.65 -9.44 -2.23
N LEU A 277 -18.16 -8.33 -2.77
CA LEU A 277 -18.39 -7.09 -2.01
C LEU A 277 -19.41 -7.27 -0.90
N LYS A 278 -20.52 -7.98 -1.15
CA LYS A 278 -21.54 -8.30 -0.12
C LYS A 278 -20.95 -9.08 1.06
N ARG A 279 -19.94 -9.89 0.78
CA ARG A 279 -19.40 -10.90 1.68
C ARG A 279 -18.11 -10.47 2.38
N SER A 280 -17.57 -9.31 2.01
CA SER A 280 -16.29 -8.81 2.47
C SER A 280 -16.45 -7.58 3.35
N LYS A 281 -15.37 -7.22 4.05
CA LYS A 281 -15.29 -5.99 4.86
C LYS A 281 -14.72 -4.81 4.06
N ILE A 282 -14.77 -4.88 2.72
CA ILE A 282 -14.27 -3.84 1.83
C ILE A 282 -15.15 -2.60 1.96
N GLU A 283 -14.51 -1.47 2.22
CA GLU A 283 -15.14 -0.16 2.37
C GLU A 283 -14.88 0.75 1.17
N ARG A 284 -13.82 0.48 0.40
CA ARG A 284 -13.49 1.24 -0.80
C ARG A 284 -13.28 0.34 -2.01
N LEU A 285 -14.02 0.63 -3.07
CA LEU A 285 -13.89 -0.01 -4.37
C LEU A 285 -13.44 1.01 -5.41
N GLY A 286 -12.34 0.71 -6.09
CA GLY A 286 -11.91 1.43 -7.29
C GLY A 286 -12.04 0.57 -8.54
N LEU A 287 -12.61 1.13 -9.61
CA LEU A 287 -12.75 0.55 -10.94
C LEU A 287 -12.25 1.54 -11.97
N ARG A 288 -10.93 1.75 -11.99
CA ARG A 288 -10.28 2.77 -12.82
C ARG A 288 -10.04 2.27 -14.24
N GLU A 289 -10.77 2.79 -15.20
CA GLU A 289 -10.73 2.32 -16.60
C GLU A 289 -11.03 0.80 -16.72
N SER A 290 -11.79 0.25 -15.78
CA SER A 290 -12.03 -1.20 -15.64
C SER A 290 -13.40 -1.62 -16.18
N ILE A 291 -14.37 -0.71 -16.21
CA ILE A 291 -15.69 -0.99 -16.74
C ILE A 291 -15.74 -0.55 -18.21
N ASN A 292 -16.12 -1.47 -19.11
CA ASN A 292 -16.36 -1.13 -20.52
C ASN A 292 -17.80 -0.58 -20.72
N HIS A 293 -18.02 0.13 -21.82
CA HIS A 293 -19.34 0.73 -22.14
C HIS A 293 -20.49 -0.28 -22.17
N HIS A 294 -20.24 -1.51 -22.59
CA HIS A 294 -21.28 -2.53 -22.72
C HIS A 294 -21.77 -3.00 -21.35
N ASN A 295 -20.85 -3.15 -20.41
CA ASN A 295 -21.10 -3.73 -19.09
C ASN A 295 -21.34 -2.67 -18.01
N SER A 296 -21.17 -1.39 -18.32
CA SER A 296 -21.34 -0.32 -17.33
C SER A 296 -22.79 -0.18 -16.86
N ALA A 297 -23.76 -0.28 -17.77
CA ALA A 297 -25.18 -0.26 -17.38
C ALA A 297 -25.49 -1.45 -16.46
N LEU A 298 -25.07 -2.66 -16.85
CA LEU A 298 -25.23 -3.85 -16.01
C LEU A 298 -24.59 -3.66 -14.62
N PHE A 299 -23.33 -3.23 -14.57
CA PHE A 299 -22.62 -3.00 -13.32
C PHE A 299 -23.34 -1.97 -12.44
N MET A 300 -23.74 -0.83 -13.00
CA MET A 300 -24.42 0.23 -12.25
C MET A 300 -25.79 -0.23 -11.74
N ASN A 301 -26.55 -0.98 -12.57
CA ASN A 301 -27.81 -1.60 -12.14
C ASN A 301 -27.57 -2.53 -10.95
N THR A 302 -26.72 -3.54 -11.13
CA THR A 302 -26.47 -4.57 -10.12
C THR A 302 -25.87 -3.97 -8.85
N LEU A 303 -24.93 -3.03 -8.97
CA LEU A 303 -24.37 -2.35 -7.81
C LEU A 303 -25.46 -1.55 -7.09
N SER A 304 -26.28 -0.77 -7.79
CA SER A 304 -27.34 0.04 -7.17
C SER A 304 -28.36 -0.82 -6.41
N GLU A 305 -28.74 -1.98 -6.97
CA GLU A 305 -29.67 -2.91 -6.35
C GLU A 305 -29.08 -3.54 -5.09
N GLU A 306 -27.77 -3.82 -5.08
CA GLU A 306 -27.12 -4.65 -4.06
C GLU A 306 -26.25 -3.85 -3.08
N ILE A 307 -26.06 -2.54 -3.30
CA ILE A 307 -25.10 -1.73 -2.53
C ILE A 307 -25.40 -1.74 -1.03
N HIS A 308 -26.68 -1.80 -0.67
CA HIS A 308 -27.15 -1.85 0.72
C HIS A 308 -26.71 -3.12 1.46
N ALA A 309 -26.37 -4.18 0.73
CA ALA A 309 -25.83 -5.42 1.28
C ALA A 309 -24.29 -5.42 1.35
N THR A 310 -23.64 -4.30 1.00
CA THR A 310 -22.17 -4.16 1.02
C THR A 310 -21.71 -3.21 2.14
N ASN A 311 -20.40 -3.24 2.43
CA ASN A 311 -19.77 -2.29 3.36
C ASN A 311 -19.18 -1.06 2.64
N ILE A 312 -19.47 -0.88 1.35
CA ILE A 312 -18.84 0.16 0.52
C ILE A 312 -19.30 1.55 0.94
N LYS A 313 -18.31 2.41 1.19
CA LYS A 313 -18.46 3.83 1.50
C LYS A 313 -17.79 4.73 0.48
N SER A 314 -16.81 4.22 -0.25
CA SER A 314 -16.00 5.00 -1.20
C SER A 314 -15.95 4.30 -2.56
N LEU A 315 -16.37 5.00 -3.60
CA LEU A 315 -16.35 4.55 -4.99
C LEU A 315 -15.41 5.42 -5.81
N ASP A 316 -14.57 4.78 -6.61
CA ASP A 316 -13.57 5.43 -7.46
C ASP A 316 -13.66 4.87 -8.88
N PHE A 317 -14.23 5.64 -9.79
CA PHE A 317 -14.40 5.28 -11.20
C PHE A 317 -13.44 6.02 -12.12
N ASP A 318 -12.34 6.56 -11.59
CA ASP A 318 -11.46 7.47 -12.32
C ASP A 318 -11.04 6.91 -13.70
N ASN A 319 -11.07 7.77 -14.72
CA ASN A 319 -10.75 7.49 -16.11
C ASN A 319 -11.72 6.53 -16.82
N THR A 320 -12.88 6.23 -16.25
CA THR A 320 -13.92 5.43 -16.91
C THR A 320 -14.77 6.33 -17.82
N LYS A 321 -14.38 6.40 -19.10
CA LYS A 321 -14.83 7.43 -20.05
C LYS A 321 -16.25 7.27 -20.60
N SER A 322 -16.94 6.16 -20.35
CA SER A 322 -18.24 5.93 -20.97
C SER A 322 -19.15 5.02 -20.15
N GLY A 323 -20.45 5.28 -20.26
CA GLY A 323 -21.51 4.41 -19.77
C GLY A 323 -21.74 4.43 -18.24
N LEU A 324 -21.13 5.34 -17.50
CA LEU A 324 -21.42 5.54 -16.08
C LEU A 324 -22.78 6.24 -15.92
N ASN A 325 -23.80 5.48 -15.52
CA ASN A 325 -25.10 6.03 -15.14
C ASN A 325 -25.11 6.38 -13.64
N LEU A 326 -24.51 7.53 -13.28
CA LEU A 326 -24.42 7.96 -11.88
C LEU A 326 -25.80 8.17 -11.25
N ARG A 327 -26.78 8.64 -12.04
CA ARG A 327 -28.17 8.84 -11.57
C ARG A 327 -28.72 7.58 -10.90
N GLN A 328 -28.45 6.43 -11.47
CA GLN A 328 -28.94 5.16 -10.95
C GLN A 328 -28.31 4.76 -9.62
N LEU A 329 -27.03 5.10 -9.42
CA LEU A 329 -26.36 4.90 -8.14
C LEU A 329 -27.09 5.67 -7.03
N PHE A 330 -27.44 6.94 -7.30
CA PHE A 330 -28.10 7.80 -6.31
C PHE A 330 -29.58 7.47 -6.09
N ILE A 331 -30.35 7.20 -7.16
CA ILE A 331 -31.77 6.83 -7.04
C ILE A 331 -31.94 5.47 -6.36
N GLY A 332 -31.05 4.51 -6.64
CA GLY A 332 -31.13 3.14 -6.15
C GLY A 332 -30.91 2.96 -4.64
N GLY A 333 -30.73 4.05 -3.89
CA GLY A 333 -30.58 3.97 -2.44
C GLY A 333 -29.16 3.68 -2.00
N SER A 334 -28.16 4.32 -2.63
CA SER A 334 -26.75 4.34 -2.19
C SER A 334 -26.54 5.04 -0.85
N ARG A 335 -27.30 4.65 0.18
CA ARG A 335 -27.33 5.30 1.50
C ARG A 335 -26.01 5.15 2.29
N GLY A 336 -25.06 4.37 1.78
CA GLY A 336 -23.76 4.17 2.42
C GLY A 336 -22.60 4.91 1.76
N ILE A 337 -22.78 5.47 0.55
CA ILE A 337 -21.67 6.08 -0.19
C ILE A 337 -21.40 7.47 0.36
N GLU A 338 -20.23 7.63 0.99
CA GLU A 338 -19.74 8.89 1.56
C GLU A 338 -18.73 9.57 0.63
N GLU A 339 -18.04 8.81 -0.23
CA GLU A 339 -17.00 9.32 -1.12
C GLU A 339 -17.19 8.82 -2.56
N LEU A 340 -17.13 9.73 -3.53
CA LEU A 340 -17.20 9.43 -4.95
C LEU A 340 -16.07 10.13 -5.72
N SER A 341 -15.31 9.38 -6.50
CA SER A 341 -14.33 9.89 -7.45
C SER A 341 -14.71 9.46 -8.86
N VAL A 342 -14.85 10.43 -9.76
CA VAL A 342 -15.19 10.22 -11.18
C VAL A 342 -14.29 11.06 -12.07
N GLN A 343 -13.00 11.13 -11.74
CA GLN A 343 -12.06 12.01 -12.44
C GLN A 343 -11.84 11.59 -13.88
N ASN A 344 -11.73 12.55 -14.79
CA ASN A 344 -11.46 12.31 -16.22
C ASN A 344 -12.46 11.32 -16.89
N CYS A 345 -13.71 11.25 -16.42
CA CYS A 345 -14.74 10.37 -16.96
C CYS A 345 -15.52 10.97 -18.14
N LYS A 346 -15.23 12.22 -18.51
CA LYS A 346 -15.93 12.99 -19.57
C LYS A 346 -17.41 13.24 -19.27
N ILE A 347 -17.79 13.26 -17.99
CA ILE A 347 -19.17 13.52 -17.53
C ILE A 347 -19.39 15.04 -17.50
N GLN A 348 -20.63 15.50 -17.69
CA GLN A 348 -20.97 16.90 -17.51
C GLN A 348 -21.15 17.21 -16.01
N LEU A 349 -20.47 18.25 -15.51
CA LEU A 349 -20.58 18.61 -14.10
C LEU A 349 -22.01 18.95 -13.67
N ALA A 350 -22.79 19.59 -14.54
CA ALA A 350 -24.20 19.91 -14.28
C ALA A 350 -25.00 18.67 -13.85
N GLU A 351 -24.82 17.55 -14.56
CA GLU A 351 -25.49 16.27 -14.22
C GLU A 351 -25.08 15.78 -12.83
N ILE A 352 -23.80 15.90 -12.46
CA ILE A 352 -23.33 15.44 -11.14
C ILE A 352 -23.88 16.33 -10.02
N PHE A 353 -23.90 17.66 -10.22
CA PHE A 353 -24.43 18.59 -9.22
C PHE A 353 -25.93 18.42 -8.98
N GLU A 354 -26.71 18.08 -10.00
CA GLU A 354 -28.13 17.70 -9.84
C GLU A 354 -28.28 16.51 -8.87
N PHE A 355 -27.39 15.51 -8.94
CA PHE A 355 -27.45 14.37 -8.01
C PHE A 355 -26.94 14.69 -6.61
N LEU A 356 -26.00 15.63 -6.48
CA LEU A 356 -25.51 16.07 -5.17
C LEU A 356 -26.56 16.87 -4.40
N ASP A 357 -27.46 17.57 -5.09
CA ASP A 357 -28.64 18.23 -4.51
C ASP A 357 -29.56 17.22 -3.82
N GLU A 358 -29.74 16.05 -4.43
CA GLU A 358 -30.62 14.99 -3.93
C GLU A 358 -29.97 14.10 -2.85
N SER A 359 -28.64 14.18 -2.66
CA SER A 359 -27.90 13.25 -1.80
C SER A 359 -27.52 13.84 -0.44
N SER A 360 -28.08 13.30 0.63
CA SER A 360 -27.81 13.76 2.01
C SER A 360 -26.61 13.10 2.71
N ILE A 361 -25.83 12.27 2.01
CA ILE A 361 -24.83 11.37 2.64
C ILE A 361 -23.43 11.55 2.07
N ILE A 362 -23.29 11.98 0.81
CA ILE A 362 -21.97 12.21 0.22
C ILE A 362 -21.26 13.30 1.00
N LYS A 363 -20.03 13.00 1.41
CA LYS A 363 -19.10 13.89 2.11
C LYS A 363 -18.00 14.38 1.21
N LYS A 364 -17.56 13.57 0.24
CA LYS A 364 -16.46 13.95 -0.66
C LYS A 364 -16.77 13.57 -2.10
N VAL A 365 -16.58 14.53 -3.00
CA VAL A 365 -16.70 14.29 -4.43
C VAL A 365 -15.47 14.82 -5.17
N ASP A 366 -14.91 14.00 -6.06
CA ASP A 366 -13.83 14.39 -6.96
C ASP A 366 -14.30 14.25 -8.41
N MET A 367 -14.51 15.40 -9.06
CA MET A 367 -15.02 15.52 -10.43
C MET A 367 -13.97 16.13 -11.36
N SER A 368 -12.70 16.16 -10.93
CA SER A 368 -11.62 16.82 -11.67
C SER A 368 -11.43 16.23 -13.08
N GLY A 369 -11.09 17.06 -14.06
CA GLY A 369 -10.86 16.62 -15.45
C GLY A 369 -12.09 16.23 -16.26
N ASN A 370 -13.30 16.50 -15.75
CA ASN A 370 -14.56 16.34 -16.48
C ASN A 370 -14.91 17.58 -17.35
N ARG A 371 -16.11 17.57 -17.94
CA ARG A 371 -16.60 18.64 -18.80
C ARG A 371 -17.57 19.52 -18.06
N CYS A 372 -17.54 20.82 -18.34
CA CYS A 372 -18.55 21.75 -17.87
C CYS A 372 -19.06 22.57 -19.05
N GLU A 373 -19.72 21.90 -20.00
CA GLU A 373 -20.27 22.52 -21.21
C GLU A 373 -21.73 22.96 -21.02
N HIS A 374 -22.48 22.23 -20.19
CA HIS A 374 -23.87 22.56 -19.86
C HIS A 374 -23.98 23.51 -18.66
N LEU A 375 -24.98 24.40 -18.71
CA LEU A 375 -25.32 25.33 -17.65
C LEU A 375 -25.66 24.61 -16.35
N ILE A 376 -24.92 24.93 -15.28
CA ILE A 376 -25.25 24.51 -13.92
C ILE A 376 -26.41 25.36 -13.40
N ASP A 377 -27.44 24.73 -12.84
CA ASP A 377 -28.53 25.44 -12.19
C ASP A 377 -28.03 26.11 -10.89
N ASP A 378 -28.17 27.43 -10.79
CA ASP A 378 -27.72 28.21 -9.63
C ASP A 378 -28.64 28.06 -8.41
N LYS A 379 -29.77 27.36 -8.58
CA LYS A 379 -30.71 26.97 -7.53
C LYS A 379 -30.30 25.70 -6.80
N ILE A 380 -29.32 24.94 -7.30
CA ILE A 380 -28.81 23.72 -6.66
C ILE A 380 -28.39 24.03 -5.22
N GLN A 381 -28.87 23.21 -4.28
CA GLN A 381 -28.55 23.27 -2.87
C GLN A 381 -27.59 22.13 -2.53
N ILE A 382 -26.32 22.48 -2.32
CA ILE A 382 -25.36 21.48 -1.89
C ILE A 382 -25.74 20.97 -0.49
N SER A 383 -25.88 19.65 -0.35
CA SER A 383 -26.15 19.00 0.93
C SER A 383 -25.17 19.42 2.02
N GLU A 384 -25.69 19.62 3.24
CA GLU A 384 -24.90 19.94 4.43
C GLU A 384 -23.91 18.83 4.83
N SER A 385 -24.13 17.59 4.37
CA SER A 385 -23.21 16.48 4.59
C SER A 385 -21.91 16.62 3.80
N LEU A 386 -21.93 17.41 2.72
CA LEU A 386 -20.79 17.50 1.81
C LEU A 386 -19.69 18.34 2.48
N GLU A 387 -18.49 17.79 2.56
CA GLU A 387 -17.33 18.41 3.22
C GLU A 387 -16.29 18.84 2.20
N LYS A 388 -16.20 18.14 1.06
CA LYS A 388 -15.16 18.37 0.06
C LYS A 388 -15.65 18.18 -1.37
N ILE A 389 -15.41 19.21 -2.18
CA ILE A 389 -15.65 19.21 -3.63
C ILE A 389 -14.33 19.49 -4.34
N LYS A 390 -13.97 18.64 -5.30
CA LYS A 390 -12.85 18.91 -6.20
C LYS A 390 -13.33 18.95 -7.64
N VAL A 391 -13.02 20.05 -8.30
CA VAL A 391 -13.40 20.41 -9.68
C VAL A 391 -12.17 21.04 -10.32
N ALA A 392 -11.03 20.35 -10.25
CA ALA A 392 -9.77 20.83 -10.80
C ALA A 392 -9.62 20.42 -12.27
N ASN A 393 -8.78 21.14 -13.03
CA ASN A 393 -8.47 20.80 -14.43
C ASN A 393 -9.71 20.69 -15.33
N ILE A 394 -10.64 21.65 -15.21
CA ILE A 394 -11.89 21.68 -15.98
C ILE A 394 -11.82 22.74 -17.06
N LEU A 395 -12.25 22.36 -18.27
CA LEU A 395 -12.58 23.32 -19.32
C LEU A 395 -14.01 23.81 -19.13
N PHE A 396 -14.15 25.08 -18.77
CA PHE A 396 -15.46 25.69 -18.56
C PHE A 396 -16.01 26.27 -19.86
N GLY A 397 -17.24 25.86 -20.19
CA GLY A 397 -18.08 26.50 -21.19
C GLY A 397 -18.47 27.93 -20.77
N GLU A 398 -19.17 28.62 -21.66
CA GLU A 398 -19.59 30.00 -21.43
C GLU A 398 -20.48 30.10 -20.17
N ASP A 399 -20.16 31.04 -19.28
CA ASP A 399 -20.88 31.33 -18.04
C ASP A 399 -20.99 30.21 -16.98
N ASN A 400 -20.50 29.01 -17.29
CA ASN A 400 -20.58 27.86 -16.39
C ASN A 400 -19.80 28.06 -15.11
N PHE A 401 -18.63 28.69 -15.19
CA PHE A 401 -17.81 28.91 -13.99
C PHE A 401 -18.48 29.92 -13.04
N ASN A 402 -19.10 30.98 -13.58
CA ASN A 402 -19.88 31.94 -12.79
C ASN A 402 -21.02 31.25 -12.03
N ARG A 403 -21.78 30.41 -12.72
CA ARG A 403 -22.89 29.66 -12.12
C ARG A 403 -22.41 28.68 -11.06
N LEU A 404 -21.34 27.94 -11.36
CA LEU A 404 -20.69 27.07 -10.37
C LEU A 404 -20.28 27.85 -9.11
N MET A 405 -19.64 29.00 -9.28
CA MET A 405 -19.22 29.82 -8.15
C MET A 405 -20.40 30.32 -7.32
N LYS A 406 -21.53 30.69 -7.93
CA LYS A 406 -22.76 31.04 -7.18
C LYS A 406 -23.27 29.88 -6.31
N VAL A 407 -23.21 28.65 -6.82
CA VAL A 407 -23.56 27.45 -6.05
C VAL A 407 -22.55 27.22 -4.93
N LEU A 408 -21.26 27.26 -5.24
CA LEU A 408 -20.17 27.02 -4.28
C LEU A 408 -20.06 28.12 -3.21
N CYS A 409 -20.45 29.37 -3.48
CA CYS A 409 -20.47 30.42 -2.46
C CYS A 409 -21.43 30.11 -1.32
N LYS A 410 -22.43 29.24 -1.53
CA LYS A 410 -23.34 28.80 -0.46
C LYS A 410 -22.76 27.61 0.35
N PHE A 411 -21.70 26.99 -0.14
CA PHE A 411 -21.13 25.75 0.41
C PHE A 411 -20.15 26.00 1.55
N LYS A 412 -20.32 25.29 2.68
CA LYS A 412 -19.51 25.41 3.90
C LYS A 412 -18.41 24.35 4.00
N GLY A 413 -17.59 24.20 2.96
CA GLY A 413 -16.59 23.13 2.93
C GLY A 413 -15.31 23.47 2.20
N ASN A 414 -14.62 22.41 1.77
CA ASN A 414 -13.35 22.47 1.07
C ASN A 414 -13.58 22.39 -0.44
N VAL A 415 -13.15 23.41 -1.17
CA VAL A 415 -13.31 23.52 -2.61
C VAL A 415 -11.93 23.51 -3.27
N ASN A 416 -11.75 22.70 -4.31
CA ASN A 416 -10.59 22.75 -5.17
C ASN A 416 -11.00 23.06 -6.61
N LEU A 417 -10.54 24.21 -7.12
CA LEU A 417 -10.79 24.74 -8.46
C LEU A 417 -9.47 24.96 -9.23
N SER A 418 -8.41 24.30 -8.80
CA SER A 418 -7.06 24.51 -9.34
C SER A 418 -6.98 24.14 -10.82
N ARG A 419 -6.15 24.84 -11.59
CA ARG A 419 -5.94 24.61 -13.03
C ARG A 419 -7.25 24.68 -13.83
N SER A 420 -8.14 25.60 -13.50
CA SER A 420 -9.34 25.86 -14.30
C SER A 420 -8.94 26.49 -15.64
N ILE A 421 -9.58 26.09 -16.74
CA ILE A 421 -9.20 26.51 -18.09
C ILE A 421 -10.28 27.43 -18.65
N LEU A 422 -9.94 28.71 -18.79
CA LEU A 422 -10.75 29.75 -19.43
C LEU A 422 -9.84 30.68 -20.26
N ASP A 423 -10.43 31.36 -21.23
CA ASP A 423 -9.77 32.49 -21.89
C ASP A 423 -9.75 33.74 -20.99
N ARG A 424 -8.97 34.74 -21.41
CA ARG A 424 -8.77 35.98 -20.64
C ARG A 424 -10.07 36.75 -20.39
N GLU A 425 -10.94 36.86 -21.40
CA GLU A 425 -12.18 37.63 -21.27
C GLU A 425 -13.13 36.98 -20.26
N ARG A 426 -13.21 35.65 -20.27
CA ARG A 426 -13.99 34.88 -19.30
C ARG A 426 -13.44 34.96 -17.88
N TRP A 427 -12.12 35.02 -17.71
CA TRP A 427 -11.52 35.28 -16.39
C TRP A 427 -11.92 36.66 -15.86
N GLU A 428 -11.84 37.71 -16.67
CA GLU A 428 -12.26 39.06 -16.28
C GLU A 428 -13.75 39.13 -15.94
N HIS A 429 -14.59 38.44 -16.73
CA HIS A 429 -16.01 38.32 -16.45
C HIS A 429 -16.26 37.60 -15.11
N LEU A 430 -15.55 36.49 -14.86
CA LEU A 430 -15.62 35.76 -13.60
C LEU A 430 -15.25 36.64 -12.42
N PHE A 431 -14.10 37.32 -12.45
CA PHE A 431 -13.66 38.17 -11.36
C PHE A 431 -14.63 39.31 -11.09
N THR A 432 -15.23 39.88 -12.14
CA THR A 432 -16.28 40.90 -11.98
C THR A 432 -17.51 40.35 -11.29
N SER A 433 -17.95 39.13 -11.62
CA SER A 433 -19.07 38.46 -10.94
C SER A 433 -18.72 38.07 -9.50
N LEU A 434 -17.49 37.62 -9.24
CA LEU A 434 -17.03 37.22 -7.90
C LEU A 434 -16.95 38.42 -6.96
N HIS A 435 -16.45 39.56 -7.43
CA HIS A 435 -16.42 40.81 -6.66
C HIS A 435 -17.81 41.25 -6.18
N GLN A 436 -18.87 40.94 -6.94
CA GLN A 436 -20.26 41.23 -6.57
C GLN A 436 -20.90 40.16 -5.67
N SER A 437 -20.17 39.08 -5.37
CA SER A 437 -20.71 37.98 -4.58
C SER A 437 -20.57 38.29 -3.09
N GLU A 438 -21.72 38.33 -2.41
CA GLU A 438 -21.79 38.55 -0.97
C GLU A 438 -21.99 37.22 -0.22
N ASN A 439 -21.55 37.18 1.04
CA ASN A 439 -21.78 36.08 1.99
C ASN A 439 -21.24 34.72 1.55
N CYS A 440 -20.07 34.67 0.91
CA CYS A 440 -19.45 33.40 0.55
C CYS A 440 -19.10 32.58 1.81
N GLN A 441 -19.53 31.32 1.84
CA GLN A 441 -19.44 30.44 3.00
C GLN A 441 -18.29 29.43 2.92
N ILE A 442 -17.50 29.44 1.84
CA ILE A 442 -16.42 28.48 1.61
C ILE A 442 -15.36 28.61 2.71
N SER A 443 -14.89 27.47 3.23
CA SER A 443 -13.91 27.45 4.32
C SER A 443 -12.49 27.15 3.88
N VAL A 444 -12.31 26.42 2.78
CA VAL A 444 -10.99 26.19 2.18
C VAL A 444 -11.09 26.31 0.68
N ILE A 445 -10.21 27.12 0.09
CA ILE A 445 -10.10 27.30 -1.35
C ILE A 445 -8.72 26.84 -1.81
N HIS A 446 -8.68 25.88 -2.73
CA HIS A 446 -7.51 25.61 -3.55
C HIS A 446 -7.71 26.23 -4.93
N TRP A 447 -6.92 27.26 -5.21
CA TRP A 447 -6.94 28.06 -6.44
C TRP A 447 -5.62 27.93 -7.21
N ASP A 448 -4.87 26.85 -6.98
CA ASP A 448 -3.53 26.68 -7.52
C ASP A 448 -3.53 26.75 -9.06
N ASP A 449 -2.50 27.34 -9.64
CA ASP A 449 -2.29 27.53 -11.09
C ASP A 449 -3.43 28.27 -11.84
N ASN A 450 -4.21 29.08 -11.14
CA ASN A 450 -5.19 29.98 -11.75
C ASN A 450 -4.69 31.44 -11.72
N PRO A 451 -5.16 32.31 -12.64
CA PRO A 451 -4.92 33.75 -12.53
C PRO A 451 -5.50 34.34 -11.24
N ILE A 452 -4.90 35.44 -10.79
CA ILE A 452 -5.37 36.25 -9.67
C ILE A 452 -5.60 37.68 -10.19
N SER A 453 -6.57 38.37 -9.60
CA SER A 453 -6.84 39.80 -9.83
C SER A 453 -7.20 40.49 -8.51
N LEU A 454 -7.14 41.82 -8.45
CA LEU A 454 -7.59 42.57 -7.26
C LEU A 454 -9.05 42.24 -6.90
N LYS A 455 -9.92 42.10 -7.91
CA LYS A 455 -11.31 41.68 -7.74
C LYS A 455 -11.46 40.30 -7.10
N PHE A 456 -10.48 39.40 -7.31
CA PHE A 456 -10.45 38.12 -6.62
C PHE A 456 -10.13 38.29 -5.13
N LEU A 457 -9.24 39.22 -4.77
CA LEU A 457 -8.96 39.54 -3.36
C LEU A 457 -10.20 40.13 -2.66
N ASP A 458 -10.90 41.05 -3.34
CA ASP A 458 -12.18 41.58 -2.82
C ASP A 458 -13.22 40.46 -2.58
N PHE A 459 -13.24 39.44 -3.45
CA PHE A 459 -14.07 38.26 -3.26
C PHE A 459 -13.61 37.43 -2.04
N LEU A 460 -12.31 37.26 -1.83
CA LEU A 460 -11.80 36.56 -0.65
C LEU A 460 -12.18 37.28 0.65
N ASP A 461 -12.22 38.62 0.66
CA ASP A 461 -12.74 39.40 1.80
C ASP A 461 -14.22 39.10 2.10
N SER A 462 -15.02 38.77 1.08
CA SER A 462 -16.43 38.38 1.27
C SER A 462 -16.60 36.94 1.78
N CYS A 463 -15.51 36.15 1.83
CA CYS A 463 -15.49 34.77 2.31
C CYS A 463 -15.24 34.70 3.82
N VAL A 464 -16.22 35.13 4.62
CA VAL A 464 -16.11 35.26 6.09
C VAL A 464 -15.70 33.99 6.85
N ASN A 465 -15.86 32.81 6.25
CA ASN A 465 -15.51 31.52 6.85
C ASN A 465 -14.18 30.94 6.33
N LEU A 466 -13.45 31.65 5.48
CA LEU A 466 -12.23 31.16 4.86
C LEU A 466 -11.12 30.97 5.90
N LYS A 467 -10.66 29.73 6.05
CA LYS A 467 -9.61 29.32 7.00
C LYS A 467 -8.31 28.96 6.32
N LYS A 468 -8.37 28.55 5.04
CA LYS A 468 -7.19 28.15 4.27
C LYS A 468 -7.35 28.51 2.80
N LEU A 469 -6.29 29.06 2.25
CA LEU A 469 -6.16 29.41 0.85
C LEU A 469 -4.87 28.77 0.29
N SER A 470 -4.94 28.22 -0.91
CA SER A 470 -3.79 27.70 -1.65
C SER A 470 -3.71 28.40 -3.01
N LEU A 471 -2.59 29.08 -3.26
CA LEU A 471 -2.30 29.90 -4.45
C LEU A 471 -0.99 29.45 -5.13
N SER A 472 -0.65 28.17 -5.03
CA SER A 472 0.59 27.64 -5.59
C SER A 472 0.57 27.81 -7.12
N GLY A 473 1.66 28.29 -7.71
CA GLY A 473 1.75 28.46 -9.16
C GLY A 473 0.91 29.60 -9.75
N CYS A 474 0.26 30.43 -8.92
CA CYS A 474 -0.50 31.59 -9.39
C CYS A 474 0.36 32.82 -9.74
N PHE A 475 1.62 32.87 -9.28
CA PHE A 475 2.48 34.05 -9.40
C PHE A 475 3.64 33.79 -10.36
N GLY A 476 3.83 34.70 -11.32
CA GLY A 476 5.06 34.81 -12.10
C GLY A 476 6.17 35.54 -11.33
N SER A 477 7.40 35.50 -11.86
CA SER A 477 8.56 36.20 -11.26
C SER A 477 8.38 37.71 -11.11
N ASP A 478 7.57 38.32 -11.98
CA ASP A 478 7.42 39.77 -12.10
C ASP A 478 5.96 40.22 -11.92
N ASP A 479 5.14 39.41 -11.26
CA ASP A 479 3.71 39.69 -11.12
C ASP A 479 3.48 40.74 -10.02
N LEU A 480 3.05 41.95 -10.42
CA LEU A 480 2.84 43.08 -9.51
C LEU A 480 1.81 42.75 -8.42
N ILE A 481 0.85 41.87 -8.72
CA ILE A 481 -0.20 41.47 -7.79
C ILE A 481 0.32 40.66 -6.59
N PHE A 482 1.55 40.14 -6.66
CA PHE A 482 2.15 39.41 -5.55
C PHE A 482 2.24 40.28 -4.29
N ASN A 483 2.61 41.55 -4.45
CA ASN A 483 2.69 42.48 -3.32
C ASN A 483 1.30 42.74 -2.72
N ASP A 484 0.28 42.90 -3.55
CA ASP A 484 -1.10 43.09 -3.10
C ASP A 484 -1.61 41.87 -2.33
N VAL A 485 -1.30 40.65 -2.78
CA VAL A 485 -1.62 39.42 -2.05
C VAL A 485 -0.89 39.33 -0.71
N VAL A 486 0.40 39.68 -0.68
CA VAL A 486 1.19 39.68 0.56
C VAL A 486 0.64 40.70 1.56
N GLU A 487 0.16 41.85 1.08
CA GLU A 487 -0.50 42.85 1.92
C GLU A 487 -1.86 42.35 2.42
N PHE A 488 -2.69 41.77 1.55
CA PHE A 488 -3.96 41.16 1.91
C PHE A 488 -3.85 40.06 2.99
N LEU A 489 -2.75 39.29 2.99
CA LEU A 489 -2.54 38.21 3.96
C LEU A 489 -2.05 38.67 5.34
N LYS A 490 -1.67 39.95 5.50
CA LYS A 490 -1.24 40.54 6.78
C LYS A 490 -2.42 41.07 7.56
#